data_AF-S2E9I6-F1
#
_entry.id   AF-S2E9I6-F1
#
_cell.length_a   1.000
_cell.length_b   1.000
_cell.length_c   1.000
_cell.angle_alpha   90.00
_cell.angle_beta   90.00
_cell.angle_gamma   90.00
#
_symmetry.space_group_name_H-M   'P 1'
#
loop_
_entity.id
_entity.type
_entity.pdbx_description
1 polymer ?
#
loop_
_entity_poly.entity_id
_entity_poly.type
_entity_poly.pdbx_seq_one_letter_code
_entity_poly.pdbx_strand_id
1 'polypeptide(L)' 'MTNSKSEKLTMSDIVLKGSIIAGIVTIPSIASFLIAWTVLDNLIQAAIIGAVMHFIAMGFSLKISKKLLVKRDS' A
#
# COMPACT_ATOMS: atom_id res chain seq x y z
N MET A 1 -1.96 20.58 -34.38
CA MET A 1 -2.51 19.56 -33.45
C MET A 1 -1.35 18.76 -32.87
N THR A 2 -0.91 19.02 -31.64
CA THR A 2 0.07 18.19 -30.94
C THR A 2 -0.62 16.91 -30.49
N ASN A 3 -0.24 15.79 -31.08
CA ASN A 3 -0.73 14.45 -30.77
C ASN A 3 -0.30 14.08 -29.35
N SER A 4 -1.19 14.30 -28.37
CA SER A 4 -1.00 13.82 -26.99
C SER A 4 -1.17 12.30 -26.99
N LYS A 5 -0.07 11.60 -27.25
CA LYS A 5 0.03 10.16 -27.05
C LYS A 5 -0.11 9.91 -25.55
N SER A 6 -1.35 9.71 -25.11
CA SER A 6 -1.67 9.06 -23.84
C SER A 6 -0.91 7.75 -23.84
N GLU A 7 0.26 7.76 -23.22
CA GLU A 7 1.12 6.60 -23.08
C GLU A 7 0.37 5.64 -22.17
N LYS A 8 -0.41 4.73 -22.76
CA LYS A 8 -1.14 3.69 -22.03
C LYS A 8 -0.14 3.03 -21.08
N LEU A 9 -0.42 3.10 -19.78
CA LEU A 9 0.33 2.35 -18.79
C LEU A 9 0.42 0.90 -19.24
N THR A 10 1.64 0.41 -19.42
CA THR A 10 1.90 -0.99 -19.72
C THR A 10 1.39 -1.83 -18.54
N MET A 11 0.86 -3.04 -18.82
CA MET A 11 0.42 -3.96 -17.75
C MET A 11 1.51 -4.19 -16.70
N SER A 12 2.79 -4.12 -17.11
CA SER A 12 3.93 -4.23 -16.21
C SER A 12 4.02 -3.07 -15.22
N ASP A 13 3.74 -1.84 -15.64
CA ASP A 13 3.69 -0.66 -14.77
C ASP A 13 2.57 -0.74 -13.73
N ILE A 14 1.41 -1.26 -14.14
CA ILE A 14 0.25 -1.45 -13.26
C ILE A 14 0.58 -2.47 -12.18
N VAL A 15 1.15 -3.61 -12.58
CA VAL A 15 1.56 -4.67 -11.65
C VAL A 15 2.63 -4.14 -10.70
N LEU A 16 3.67 -3.48 -11.19
CA LEU A 16 4.75 -2.97 -10.36
C LEU A 16 4.25 -1.94 -9.33
N LYS A 17 3.48 -0.94 -9.77
CA LYS A 17 2.93 0.09 -8.88
C LYS A 17 1.93 -0.52 -7.90
N GLY A 18 1.10 -1.46 -8.34
CA GLY A 18 0.16 -2.20 -7.51
C GLY A 18 0.85 -3.03 -6.43
N SER A 19 1.92 -3.75 -6.78
CA SER A 19 2.74 -4.53 -5.83
C SER A 19 3.44 -3.65 -4.80
N ILE A 20 3.93 -2.47 -5.19
CA ILE A 20 4.52 -1.51 -4.25
C ILE A 20 3.48 -1.03 -3.24
N ILE A 21 2.29 -0.66 -3.70
CA ILE A 21 1.18 -0.22 -2.84
C ILE A 21 0.75 -1.36 -1.90
N ALA A 22 0.63 -2.58 -2.44
CA ALA A 22 0.32 -3.77 -1.65
C ALA A 22 1.37 -4.00 -0.56
N GLY A 23 2.67 -3.94 -0.90
CA GLY A 23 3.75 -4.09 0.09
C GLY A 23 3.67 -3.06 1.22
N ILE A 24 3.41 -1.79 0.88
CA ILE A 24 3.27 -0.69 1.87
C ILE A 24 2.10 -0.92 2.83
N VAL A 25 1.04 -1.62 2.40
CA VAL A 25 -0.09 -1.96 3.26
C VAL A 25 0.20 -3.23 4.07
N THR A 26 0.61 -4.30 3.40
CA THR A 26 0.65 -5.64 3.99
C THR A 26 1.81 -5.80 4.98
N ILE A 27 3.00 -5.25 4.67
CA ILE A 27 4.19 -5.38 5.54
C ILE A 27 3.93 -4.80 6.93
N PRO A 28 3.51 -3.52 7.09
CA PRO A 28 3.24 -2.97 8.42
C PRO A 28 2.05 -3.62 9.13
N SER A 29 1.03 -4.10 8.42
CA SER A 29 -0.07 -4.87 9.03
C SER A 29 0.40 -6.18 9.64
N ILE A 30 1.14 -6.98 8.88
CA ILE A 30 1.62 -8.28 9.36
C ILE A 30 2.65 -8.07 10.47
N ALA A 31 3.58 -7.13 10.29
CA ALA A 31 4.58 -6.83 11.32
C ALA A 31 3.93 -6.40 12.64
N SER A 32 2.98 -5.46 12.60
CA SER A 32 2.28 -5.02 13.81
C SER A 32 1.44 -6.11 14.46
N PHE A 33 0.76 -6.94 13.67
CA PHE A 33 0.00 -8.09 14.17
C PHE A 33 0.91 -9.11 14.89
N LEU A 34 2.02 -9.50 14.27
CA LEU A 34 2.96 -10.47 14.84
C LEU A 34 3.60 -9.92 16.12
N ILE A 35 4.05 -8.66 16.12
CA ILE A 35 4.60 -8.02 17.31
C ILE A 35 3.54 -7.96 18.41
N ALA A 36 2.32 -7.51 18.11
CA ALA A 36 1.25 -7.43 19.09
C ALA A 36 0.89 -8.79 19.67
N TRP A 37 0.86 -9.85 18.86
CA TRP A 37 0.64 -11.22 19.35
C TRP A 37 1.74 -11.60 20.34
N THR A 38 3.01 -11.45 19.96
CA THR A 38 4.14 -11.86 20.80
C THR A 38 4.21 -11.11 22.14
N VAL A 39 3.66 -9.89 22.23
CA VAL A 39 3.71 -9.08 23.46
C VAL A 39 2.46 -9.24 24.31
N LEU A 40 1.28 -9.38 23.70
CA LEU A 40 0.00 -9.43 24.43
C LEU A 40 -0.47 -10.86 24.75
N ASP A 41 0.10 -11.88 24.09
CA ASP A 41 -0.34 -13.28 24.14
C ASP A 41 -1.85 -13.49 23.89
N ASN A 42 -2.51 -12.50 23.28
CA ASN A 42 -3.93 -12.49 23.00
C ASN A 42 -4.17 -12.25 21.51
N LEU A 43 -4.54 -13.33 20.82
CA LEU A 43 -4.76 -13.36 19.38
C LEU A 43 -5.85 -12.36 18.94
N ILE A 44 -6.94 -12.22 19.70
CA ILE A 44 -8.04 -11.31 19.37
C ILE A 44 -7.60 -9.86 19.49
N GLN A 45 -6.92 -9.48 20.58
CA GLN A 45 -6.38 -8.13 20.73
C GLN A 45 -5.34 -7.81 19.67
N ALA A 46 -4.44 -8.75 19.36
CA ALA A 46 -3.45 -8.60 18.30
C ALA A 46 -4.12 -8.39 16.93
N ALA A 47 -5.21 -9.12 16.64
CA ALA A 47 -5.98 -8.96 15.40
C ALA A 47 -6.62 -7.57 15.29
N ILE A 48 -7.18 -7.03 16.38
CA ILE A 48 -7.73 -5.67 16.41
C ILE A 48 -6.63 -4.64 16.12
N ILE A 49 -5.46 -4.77 16.75
CA ILE A 49 -4.32 -3.86 16.53
C ILE A 49 -3.82 -3.95 15.08
N GLY A 50 -3.66 -5.17 14.55
CA GLY A 50 -3.27 -5.40 13.17
C GLY A 50 -4.27 -4.82 12.17
N ALA A 51 -5.57 -4.94 12.44
CA ALA A 51 -6.62 -4.35 11.62
C ALA A 51 -6.56 -2.82 11.62
N VAL A 52 -6.39 -2.18 12.78
CA VAL A 52 -6.22 -0.73 12.87
C VAL A 52 -5.00 -0.27 12.07
N MET A 53 -3.87 -0.96 12.22
CA MET A 53 -2.64 -0.65 11.48
C MET A 53 -2.80 -0.87 9.96
N HIS A 54 -3.60 -1.85 9.53
CA HIS A 54 -3.96 -2.05 8.13
C HIS A 54 -4.71 -0.86 7.55
N PHE A 55 -5.73 -0.36 8.23
CA PHE A 55 -6.47 0.82 7.77
C PHE A 55 -5.61 2.08 7.73
N ILE A 56 -4.71 2.26 8.71
CA ILE A 56 -3.73 3.35 8.69
C ILE A 56 -2.82 3.22 7.46
N ALA A 57 -2.22 2.04 7.25
CA ALA A 57 -1.33 1.79 6.12
C ALA A 57 -2.06 1.96 4.77
N MET A 58 -3.33 1.58 4.69
CA MET A 58 -4.19 1.82 3.52
C MET A 58 -4.44 3.31 3.27
N GLY A 59 -4.71 4.10 4.31
CA GLY A 59 -4.82 5.56 4.21
C GLY A 59 -3.52 6.19 3.70
N PHE A 60 -2.36 5.73 4.21
CA PHE A 60 -1.05 6.17 3.73
C PHE A 60 -0.76 5.72 2.29
N SER A 61 -1.13 4.50 1.93
CA SER A 61 -0.88 3.94 0.60
C SER A 61 -1.62 4.71 -0.48
N LEU A 62 -2.82 5.24 -0.20
CA LEU A 62 -3.54 6.15 -1.11
C LEU A 62 -2.80 7.47 -1.32
N LYS A 63 -2.22 8.05 -0.27
CA LYS A 63 -1.44 9.29 -0.35
C LYS A 63 -0.17 9.09 -1.18
N ILE A 64 0.50 7.95 -1.02
CA ILE A 64 1.72 7.57 -1.75
C ILE A 64 1.40 7.16 -3.19
N SER A 65 0.30 6.43 -3.39
CA SER A 65 -0.26 6.03 -4.69
C SER A 65 -0.48 7.24 -5.58
N LYS A 66 -1.13 8.30 -5.07
CA LYS A 66 -1.28 9.56 -5.82
C LYS A 66 0.06 10.17 -6.25
N LYS A 67 1.10 10.09 -5.41
CA LYS A 67 2.43 10.62 -5.74
C LYS A 67 3.20 9.74 -6.75
N LEU A 68 2.97 8.43 -6.75
CA LEU A 68 3.58 7.45 -7.66
C LEU A 68 2.84 7.31 -9.00
N LEU A 69 1.54 7.64 -9.03
CA LEU A 69 0.67 7.58 -10.21
C LEU A 69 0.59 8.90 -10.98
N VAL A 70 0.94 10.04 -10.37
CA VAL A 70 1.16 11.28 -11.11
C VAL A 70 2.44 11.11 -11.93
N LYS A 71 2.25 10.70 -13.19
CA LYS A 71 3.27 10.76 -14.22
C LYS A 71 3.77 12.22 -14.27
N ARG A 72 5.04 12.46 -13.94
CA ARG A 72 5.68 13.70 -14.35
C ARG A 72 5.92 13.56 -15.84
N ASP A 73 5.11 14.25 -16.64
CA ASP A 73 5.43 14.52 -18.02
C ASP A 73 6.73 15.34 -18.00
N SER A 74 7.83 14.73 -18.41
CA SER A 74 9.10 15.39 -18.65
C SER A 74 9.63 14.97 -20.01
#